data_AF-A0A6J3M292-F1
#
_entry.id   AF-A0A6J3M292-F1
#
_cell.length_a   1.000
_cell.length_b   1.000
_cell.length_c   1.000
_cell.angle_alpha   90.00
_cell.angle_beta   90.00
_cell.angle_gamma   90.00
#
_symmetry.space_group_name_H-M   'P 1'
#
loop_
_entity.id
_entity.type
_entity.pdbx_description
1 polymer ?
#
loop_
_entity_poly.entity_id
_entity_poly.type
_entity_poly.pdbx_seq_one_letter_code
_entity_poly.pdbx_strand_id
1 'polypeptide(L)'
;MPSSCKDIRAALAECLQNSDCVMVHRNKPVDCLRPPLDETLPTRCLQLRHGYGECKRGQIDMRKRFRGNAPIATSLENEGSGKAPMLYAGKGTYDDPTAKKMEEGAEYEKFIRNDGSEDLRKK
;
A
#
# COMPACT_ATOMS: atom_id res chain seq x y z
N MET A 1 6.57 -13.22 -17.44
CA MET A 1 6.79 -12.38 -16.24
C MET A 1 5.51 -12.36 -15.41
N PRO A 2 5.53 -12.77 -14.13
CA PRO A 2 4.34 -12.83 -13.27
C PRO A 2 3.63 -11.48 -13.17
N SER A 3 2.30 -11.50 -13.00
CA SER A 3 1.42 -10.33 -13.06
C SER A 3 1.74 -9.27 -12.00
N SER A 4 2.26 -9.64 -10.84
CA SER A 4 2.39 -8.73 -9.69
C SER A 4 3.36 -7.55 -9.86
N CYS A 5 4.33 -7.61 -10.79
CA CYS A 5 5.26 -6.49 -11.04
C CYS A 5 5.14 -5.90 -12.45
N LYS A 6 4.06 -6.19 -13.18
CA LYS A 6 3.89 -5.70 -14.55
C LYS A 6 3.71 -4.18 -14.59
N ASP A 7 2.87 -3.63 -13.73
CA ASP A 7 2.50 -2.22 -13.75
C ASP A 7 3.69 -1.32 -13.38
N ILE A 8 4.45 -1.70 -12.36
CA ILE A 8 5.66 -0.98 -11.94
C ILE A 8 6.73 -1.04 -13.02
N ARG A 9 6.85 -2.16 -13.74
CA ARG A 9 7.77 -2.23 -14.88
C ARG A 9 7.33 -1.30 -16.00
N ALA A 10 6.04 -1.25 -16.31
CA ALA A 10 5.52 -0.36 -17.34
C ALA A 10 5.79 1.11 -16.97
N ALA A 11 5.48 1.49 -15.73
CA ALA A 11 5.77 2.83 -15.20
C ALA A 11 7.27 3.16 -15.21
N LEU A 12 8.14 2.20 -14.85
CA LEU A 12 9.59 2.39 -14.90
C LEU A 12 10.09 2.54 -16.35
N ALA A 13 9.55 1.77 -17.29
CA ALA A 13 9.90 1.88 -18.70
C ALA A 13 9.50 3.25 -19.28
N GLU A 14 8.30 3.73 -18.95
CA GLU A 14 7.83 5.06 -19.32
C GLU A 14 8.71 6.16 -18.70
N CYS A 15 9.08 6.01 -17.42
CA CYS A 15 9.98 6.95 -16.75
C CYS A 15 11.34 7.04 -17.44
N LEU A 16 11.93 5.89 -17.80
CA LEU A 16 13.21 5.84 -18.49
C LEU A 16 13.13 6.42 -19.91
N GLN A 17 12.03 6.19 -20.63
CA GLN A 17 11.81 6.76 -21.96
C GLN A 17 11.77 8.29 -21.94
N ASN A 18 11.24 8.88 -20.88
CA ASN A 18 11.19 10.33 -20.70
C ASN A 18 12.44 10.93 -20.06
N SER A 19 13.38 10.09 -19.58
CA SER A 19 14.59 10.56 -18.90
C SER A 19 15.69 10.99 -19.87
N ASP A 20 16.51 11.95 -19.45
CA ASP A 20 17.63 12.47 -20.25
C ASP A 20 18.65 11.39 -20.63
N CYS A 21 18.80 10.35 -19.80
CA CYS A 21 19.71 9.23 -20.10
C CYS A 21 19.36 8.50 -21.41
N VAL A 22 18.07 8.37 -21.73
CA VAL A 22 17.60 7.72 -22.96
C VAL A 22 17.35 8.75 -24.06
N MET A 23 16.75 9.90 -23.72
CA MET A 23 16.39 10.93 -24.70
C MET A 23 17.59 11.69 -25.27
N VAL A 24 18.50 12.14 -24.39
CA VAL A 24 19.65 12.97 -24.75
C VAL A 24 20.86 12.10 -25.05
N HIS A 25 21.21 11.20 -24.13
CA HIS A 25 22.43 10.40 -24.24
C HIS A 25 22.26 9.12 -25.07
N ARG A 26 21.02 8.75 -25.44
CA ARG A 26 20.69 7.56 -26.26
C ARG A 26 21.24 6.24 -25.72
N ASN A 27 21.42 6.16 -24.41
CA ASN A 27 21.86 4.94 -23.76
C ASN A 27 20.73 3.91 -23.73
N LYS A 28 21.09 2.63 -23.61
CA LYS A 28 20.08 1.59 -23.40
C LYS A 28 19.46 1.80 -22.01
N PRO A 29 18.14 1.60 -21.84
CA PRO A 29 17.48 1.77 -20.54
C PRO A 29 18.10 0.93 -19.41
N VAL A 30 18.70 -0.22 -19.76
CA VAL A 30 19.38 -1.11 -18.81
C VAL A 30 20.68 -0.49 -18.28
N ASP A 31 21.39 0.26 -19.11
CA ASP A 31 22.65 0.89 -18.73
C ASP A 31 22.42 2.15 -17.89
N CYS A 32 21.29 2.84 -18.08
CA CYS A 32 20.86 3.95 -17.22
C CYS A 32 20.62 3.54 -15.75
N LEU A 33 20.34 2.27 -15.48
CA LEU A 33 20.09 1.78 -14.12
C LEU A 33 21.38 1.34 -13.40
N ARG A 34 22.53 1.36 -14.08
CA ARG A 34 23.83 0.96 -13.55
C ARG A 34 24.65 2.20 -13.15
N PRO A 35 25.48 2.10 -12.11
CA PRO A 35 26.47 3.14 -11.83
C PRO A 35 27.43 3.27 -13.01
N PRO A 36 27.81 4.51 -13.42
CA PRO A 36 27.64 5.80 -12.75
C PRO A 36 26.42 6.65 -13.19
N LEU A 37 25.58 6.14 -14.09
CA LEU A 37 24.48 6.90 -14.71
C LEU A 37 23.20 6.91 -13.87
N ASP A 38 23.14 6.14 -12.80
CA ASP A 38 21.97 6.09 -11.95
C ASP A 38 21.79 7.35 -11.10
N GLU A 39 22.88 8.01 -10.73
CA GLU A 39 22.87 9.28 -9.98
C GLU A 39 22.27 10.44 -10.79
N THR A 40 22.29 10.38 -12.13
CA THR A 40 21.77 11.45 -13.00
C THR A 40 20.28 11.29 -13.31
N LEU A 41 19.66 10.18 -12.90
CA LEU A 41 18.24 9.94 -13.13
C LEU A 41 17.35 10.78 -12.19
N PRO A 42 16.16 11.21 -12.64
CA PRO A 42 15.24 11.93 -11.80
C PRO A 42 14.73 11.07 -10.64
N THR A 43 14.41 11.71 -9.52
CA THR A 43 13.96 11.06 -8.27
C THR A 43 12.77 10.12 -8.48
N ARG A 44 11.84 10.46 -9.38
CA ARG A 44 10.71 9.61 -9.76
C ARG A 44 11.17 8.25 -10.31
N CYS A 45 12.17 8.23 -11.19
CA CYS A 45 12.66 6.98 -11.76
C CYS A 45 13.43 6.16 -10.72
N LEU A 46 14.15 6.83 -9.79
CA LEU A 46 14.83 6.17 -8.67
C LEU A 46 13.85 5.50 -7.70
N GLN A 47 12.72 6.15 -7.39
CA GLN A 47 11.64 5.57 -6.60
C GLN A 47 11.04 4.33 -7.28
N LEU A 48 10.75 4.42 -8.59
CA LEU A 48 10.25 3.28 -9.37
C LEU A 48 11.28 2.13 -9.43
N ARG A 49 12.59 2.43 -9.52
CA ARG A 49 13.66 1.44 -9.46
C ARG A 49 13.66 0.70 -8.13
N HIS A 50 13.52 1.44 -7.03
CA HIS A 50 13.44 0.88 -5.69
C HIS A 50 12.23 -0.05 -5.54
N GLY A 51 11.03 0.45 -5.86
CA GLY A 51 9.79 -0.32 -5.78
C GLY A 51 9.79 -1.55 -6.69
N TYR A 52 10.40 -1.46 -7.88
CA TYR A 52 10.58 -2.63 -8.75
C TYR A 52 11.51 -3.69 -8.14
N GLY A 53 12.59 -3.26 -7.47
CA GLY A 53 13.50 -4.13 -6.74
C GLY A 53 12.81 -4.85 -5.58
N GLU A 54 12.00 -4.15 -4.80
CA GLU A 54 11.19 -4.72 -3.72
C GLU A 54 10.14 -5.69 -4.24
N CYS A 55 9.44 -5.33 -5.32
CA CYS A 55 8.46 -6.20 -5.95
C CYS A 55 9.09 -7.53 -6.41
N LYS A 56 10.28 -7.47 -7.01
CA LYS A 56 11.02 -8.68 -7.43
C LYS A 56 11.51 -9.50 -6.24
N ARG A 57 11.97 -8.85 -5.16
CA ARG A 57 12.33 -9.54 -3.90
C ARG A 57 11.12 -10.25 -3.29
N GLY A 58 9.95 -9.60 -3.28
CA GLY A 58 8.71 -10.16 -2.76
C GLY A 58 8.19 -11.38 -3.54
N GLN A 59 8.49 -11.48 -4.83
CA GLN A 59 8.16 -12.68 -5.62
C GLN A 59 9.02 -13.91 -5.25
N ILE A 60 10.26 -13.67 -4.82
CA ILE A 60 11.19 -14.76 -4.49
C ILE A 60 11.04 -15.18 -3.03
N ASP A 61 10.64 -14.25 -2.16
CA ASP A 61 10.44 -14.47 -0.72
C ASP A 61 9.33 -15.51 -0.43
N MET A 62 9.72 -16.62 0.20
CA MET A 62 8.84 -17.73 0.59
C MET A 62 7.71 -17.27 1.52
N ARG A 63 7.96 -16.27 2.39
CA ARG A 63 6.96 -15.78 3.36
C ARG A 63 5.78 -15.09 2.68
N LYS A 64 6.01 -14.49 1.51
CA LYS A 64 5.01 -13.74 0.73
C LYS A 64 4.32 -14.58 -0.33
N ARG A 65 4.79 -15.81 -0.62
CA ARG A 65 4.17 -16.72 -1.60
C ARG A 65 2.74 -17.13 -1.24
N PHE A 66 2.45 -17.31 0.05
CA PHE A 66 1.12 -17.72 0.51
C PHE A 66 0.11 -16.58 0.54
N ARG A 67 0.54 -15.35 0.84
CA ARG A 67 -0.32 -14.16 0.91
C ARG A 67 -0.44 -13.42 -0.43
N GLY A 68 0.46 -13.72 -1.38
CA GLY A 68 0.61 -12.97 -2.61
C GLY A 68 1.43 -11.71 -2.41
N ASN A 69 2.17 -11.30 -3.45
CA ASN A 69 2.79 -9.99 -3.47
C ASN A 69 1.71 -8.96 -3.77
N ALA A 70 1.36 -8.12 -2.79
CA ALA A 70 0.34 -7.08 -2.97
C ALA A 70 0.73 -6.16 -4.15
N PRO A 71 -0.22 -5.76 -5.00
CA PRO A 71 0.06 -4.76 -6.02
C PRO A 71 0.46 -3.45 -5.32
N ILE A 72 1.45 -2.74 -5.87
CA ILE A 72 1.93 -1.48 -5.25
C ILE A 72 0.82 -0.42 -5.18
N ALA A 73 -0.18 -0.50 -6.06
CA ALA A 73 -1.38 0.34 -5.99
C ALA A 73 -2.21 0.13 -4.70
N THR A 74 -2.04 -0.99 -4.00
CA THR A 74 -2.71 -1.28 -2.71
C THR A 74 -1.71 -1.35 -1.55
N SER A 75 -0.46 -0.92 -1.74
CA SER A 75 0.50 -0.83 -0.64
C SER A 75 0.02 0.24 0.33
N LEU A 76 -0.49 -0.24 1.46
CA LEU A 76 -1.09 0.45 2.62
C LEU A 76 -0.27 1.64 3.19
N GLU A 77 0.87 2.00 2.62
CA GLU A 77 1.79 3.00 3.17
C GLU A 77 1.64 4.40 2.56
N ASN A 78 0.76 4.60 1.56
CA ASN A 78 0.48 5.94 1.00
C ASN A 78 -0.95 6.45 1.26
N GLU A 79 -1.78 5.71 1.99
CA GLU A 79 -3.12 6.15 2.38
C GLU A 79 -3.30 5.90 3.87
N GLY A 80 -3.08 6.95 4.68
CA GLY A 80 -3.45 7.00 6.10
C GLY A 80 -4.97 6.99 6.34
N SER A 81 -5.74 6.24 5.54
CA SER A 81 -7.19 6.10 5.68
C SER A 81 -7.69 4.88 4.88
N GLY A 82 -7.29 3.69 5.31
CA GLY A 82 -7.74 2.45 4.71
C GLY A 82 -7.73 1.34 5.73
N LYS A 83 -8.90 1.09 6.34
CA LYS A 83 -9.25 0.00 7.28
C LYS A 83 -8.15 -1.06 7.41
N ALA A 84 -7.36 -0.97 8.49
CA ALA A 84 -6.39 -2.00 8.82
C ALA A 84 -7.12 -3.36 8.92
N PRO A 85 -6.79 -4.37 8.08
CA PRO A 85 -7.33 -5.70 8.29
C PRO A 85 -6.66 -6.28 9.54
N MET A 86 -7.46 -6.49 10.57
CA MET A 86 -7.04 -7.06 11.85
C MET A 86 -6.36 -8.42 11.63
N LEU A 87 -5.17 -8.60 12.20
CA LEU A 87 -4.35 -9.82 12.07
C LEU A 87 -4.93 -11.03 12.83
N TYR A 88 -5.96 -10.83 13.63
CA TYR A 88 -6.69 -11.88 14.35
C TYR A 88 -8.13 -11.41 14.57
N ALA A 89 -9.08 -12.34 14.71
CA ALA A 89 -10.54 -12.17 14.63
C ALA A 89 -11.20 -11.27 15.71
N GLY A 90 -10.64 -10.09 16.00
CA GLY A 90 -11.21 -9.04 16.82
C GLY A 90 -11.76 -7.93 15.92
N LYS A 91 -12.97 -7.47 16.23
CA LYS A 91 -13.57 -6.28 15.62
C LYS A 91 -12.71 -5.05 15.95
N GLY A 92 -12.43 -4.21 14.97
CA GLY A 92 -11.57 -3.02 15.15
C GLY A 92 -12.13 -2.08 16.21
N THR A 93 -11.25 -1.49 17.02
CA THR A 93 -11.59 -0.72 18.22
C THR A 93 -12.07 0.71 17.95
N TYR A 94 -12.39 1.06 16.70
CA TYR A 94 -12.96 2.35 16.33
C TYR A 94 -14.24 2.11 15.51
N ASP A 95 -15.29 1.67 16.19
CA ASP A 95 -16.65 1.76 15.67
C ASP A 95 -17.16 3.17 16.02
N ASP A 96 -17.27 4.02 15.00
CA ASP A 96 -17.86 5.36 15.10
C ASP A 96 -19.27 5.24 15.72
N PRO A 97 -19.55 5.86 16.88
CA PRO A 97 -20.80 5.63 17.64
C PRO A 97 -22.05 6.10 16.89
N THR A 98 -21.87 6.89 15.84
CA THR A 98 -22.94 7.44 14.99
C THR A 98 -23.55 6.41 14.02
N ALA A 99 -22.93 5.23 13.84
CA ALA A 99 -23.37 4.23 12.87
C ALA A 99 -24.12 3.02 13.46
N LYS A 100 -24.53 3.05 14.74
CA LYS A 100 -25.48 2.05 15.24
C LYS A 100 -26.85 2.35 14.62
N LYS A 101 -27.16 1.70 13.50
CA LYS A 101 -28.54 1.56 13.01
C LYS A 101 -29.35 0.95 14.14
N MET A 102 -30.13 1.78 14.82
CA MET A 102 -31.09 1.35 15.83
C MET A 102 -32.14 0.50 15.11
N GLU A 103 -32.20 -0.80 15.40
CA GLU A 103 -33.32 -1.64 15.00
C GLU A 103 -34.55 -1.18 15.80
N GLU A 104 -35.64 -0.83 15.11
CA GLU A 104 -36.90 -0.45 15.74
C GLU A 104 -37.42 -1.60 16.63
N GLY A 105 -37.42 -1.38 17.95
CA GLY A 105 -37.92 -2.33 18.95
C GLY A 105 -36.88 -2.86 19.96
N ALA A 106 -35.59 -2.49 19.83
CA ALA A 106 -34.57 -2.88 20.82
C ALA A 106 -34.42 -1.83 21.93
N GLU A 107 -34.68 -2.21 23.19
CA GLU A 107 -34.43 -1.36 24.36
C GLU A 107 -32.92 -1.27 24.64
N TYR A 108 -32.41 -0.06 24.88
CA TYR A 108 -31.00 0.18 25.18
C TYR A 108 -30.85 0.85 26.55
N GLU A 109 -29.86 0.44 27.32
CA GLU A 109 -29.47 1.10 28.58
C GLU A 109 -28.18 1.87 28.39
N LYS A 110 -28.11 3.04 29.03
CA LYS A 110 -26.89 3.84 29.13
C LYS A 110 -26.07 3.36 30.32
N PHE A 111 -24.79 3.08 30.11
CA PHE A 111 -23.85 2.81 31.19
C PHE A 111 -22.69 3.80 31.13
N ILE A 112 -22.19 4.16 32.31
CA ILE A 112 -21.05 5.06 32.46
C ILE A 112 -19.83 4.18 32.69
N ARG A 113 -18.81 4.34 31.85
CA ARG A 113 -17.53 3.66 32.05
C ARG A 113 -16.73 4.34 33.18
N ASN A 114 -15.68 3.67 33.68
CA ASN A 114 -14.81 4.22 34.73
C ASN A 114 -14.09 5.54 34.32
N ASP A 115 -13.99 5.81 33.02
CA ASP A 115 -13.45 7.04 32.42
C ASP A 115 -14.50 8.18 32.30
N GLY A 116 -15.73 7.97 32.76
CA GLY A 116 -16.81 8.97 32.72
C GLY A 116 -17.49 9.13 31.35
N SER A 117 -17.13 8.30 30.37
CA SER A 117 -17.77 8.27 29.06
C SER A 117 -19.11 7.50 29.11
N GLU A 118 -20.14 8.04 28.45
CA GLU A 118 -21.45 7.40 28.30
C GLU A 118 -21.45 6.47 27.08
N ASP A 119 -21.80 5.21 27.30
CA ASP A 119 -21.99 4.23 26.24
C ASP A 119 -23.39 3.60 26.29
N LEU A 120 -23.84 3.13 25.13
CA LEU A 120 -25.14 2.48 24.95
C LEU A 120 -24.96 0.96 24.77
N ARG A 121 -25.58 0.18 25.66
CA ARG A 121 -25.66 -1.29 25.58
C ARG A 121 -27.10 -1.70 25.29
N LYS A 122 -27.30 -2.61 24.33
CA LYS A 122 -28.61 -3.25 24.07
C LYS A 122 -28.97 -4.11 25.29
N LYS A 123 -30.19 -3.99 25.81
CA LYS A 123 -30.72 -4.89 26.86
C LYS A 123 -30.76 -6.33 26.34
#